data_AF-A0A967RVY8-F1
#
_entry.id   AF-A0A967RVY8-F1
#
_cell.length_a   1.000
_cell.length_b   1.000
_cell.length_c   1.000
_cell.angle_alpha   90.00
_cell.angle_beta   90.00
_cell.angle_gamma   90.00
#
_symmetry.space_group_name_H-M   'P 1'
#
loop_
_entity.id
_entity.type
_entity.pdbx_description
1 polymer ?
#
loop_
_entity_poly.entity_id
_entity_poly.type
_entity_poly.pdbx_seq_one_letter_code
_entity_poly.pdbx_strand_id
1 'polypeptide(L)' 'VDVLRADVLPTPAIAYLTGALGADLGVMISASHNPMPDNGIKFFAKGGHKLDDAVEDAIEARLGESWNL' A
#
# COMPACT_ATOMS: atom_id res chain seq x y z
N VAL A 1 4.71 0.15 -14.06
CA VAL A 1 3.85 -0.77 -13.29
C VAL A 1 2.42 -0.41 -13.64
N ASP A 2 1.59 -1.39 -13.97
CA ASP A 2 0.16 -1.16 -14.25
C ASP A 2 -0.62 -0.92 -12.96
N VAL A 3 -1.69 -0.11 -13.01
CA VAL A 3 -2.47 0.29 -11.83
C VAL A 3 -3.95 0.06 -12.06
N LEU A 4 -4.57 -0.70 -11.15
CA LEU A 4 -6.02 -0.84 -11.06
C LEU A 4 -6.55 0.12 -9.98
N ARG A 5 -7.49 0.99 -10.35
CA ARG A 5 -8.15 1.89 -9.40
C ARG A 5 -9.28 1.16 -8.70
N ALA A 6 -9.26 1.15 -7.38
CA ALA A 6 -10.29 0.50 -6.57
C ALA A 6 -11.38 1.47 -6.07
N ASP A 7 -11.16 2.79 -6.17
CA ASP A 7 -12.02 3.86 -5.64
C ASP A 7 -12.17 3.81 -4.10
N VAL A 8 -13.37 4.13 -3.58
CA VAL A 8 -13.61 4.23 -2.13
C VAL A 8 -14.10 2.90 -1.59
N LEU A 9 -13.29 2.27 -0.75
CA LEU A 9 -13.57 1.01 -0.08
C LEU A 9 -12.87 0.92 1.28
N PRO A 10 -13.32 0.05 2.19
CA PRO A 10 -12.61 -0.19 3.44
C PRO A 10 -11.25 -0.85 3.19
N THR A 11 -10.27 -0.56 4.04
CA THR A 11 -8.92 -1.15 4.00
C THR A 11 -8.88 -2.68 3.77
N PRO A 12 -9.67 -3.53 4.45
CA PRO A 12 -9.66 -4.97 4.20
C PRO A 12 -10.04 -5.38 2.76
N ALA A 13 -10.77 -4.54 2.02
CA ALA A 13 -11.07 -4.84 0.62
C ALA A 13 -9.85 -4.69 -0.29
N ILE A 14 -8.90 -3.79 0.00
CA ILE A 14 -7.62 -3.73 -0.71
C ILE A 14 -6.80 -5.01 -0.45
N ALA A 15 -6.71 -5.45 0.81
CA ALA A 15 -6.05 -6.70 1.17
C ALA A 15 -6.63 -7.88 0.37
N TYR A 16 -7.96 -8.04 0.41
CA TYR A 16 -8.66 -9.09 -0.32
C TYR A 16 -8.41 -9.01 -1.85
N LEU A 17 -8.61 -7.84 -2.46
CA LEU A 17 -8.46 -7.66 -3.91
C LEU A 17 -7.03 -7.89 -4.38
N THR A 18 -6.03 -7.57 -3.56
CA THR A 18 -4.61 -7.84 -3.88
C THR A 18 -4.39 -9.33 -4.10
N GLY A 19 -4.92 -10.19 -3.22
CA GLY A 19 -4.88 -11.64 -3.41
C GLY A 19 -5.77 -12.13 -4.55
N ALA A 20 -7.04 -11.67 -4.59
CA ALA A 20 -8.03 -12.16 -5.55
C ALA A 20 -7.70 -11.83 -7.02
N LEU A 21 -7.05 -10.70 -7.26
CA LEU A 21 -6.63 -10.27 -8.61
C LEU A 21 -5.21 -10.75 -8.96
N GLY A 22 -4.51 -11.41 -8.03
CA GLY A 22 -3.12 -11.81 -8.21
C GLY A 22 -2.16 -10.61 -8.36
N ALA A 23 -2.54 -9.44 -7.83
CA ALA A 23 -1.72 -8.24 -7.88
C ALA A 23 -0.46 -8.40 -7.01
N ASP A 24 0.65 -7.81 -7.45
CA ASP A 24 1.92 -7.90 -6.72
C ASP A 24 1.96 -6.97 -5.51
N LEU A 25 1.14 -5.91 -5.49
CA LEU A 25 1.08 -4.91 -4.42
C LEU A 25 -0.31 -4.28 -4.32
N GLY A 26 -0.84 -4.16 -3.10
CA GLY A 26 -2.01 -3.35 -2.77
C GLY A 26 -1.61 -2.05 -2.06
N VAL A 27 -2.31 -0.95 -2.36
CA VAL A 27 -2.08 0.36 -1.73
C VAL A 27 -3.39 0.95 -1.24
N MET A 28 -3.45 1.34 0.04
CA MET A 28 -4.59 2.03 0.64
C MET A 28 -4.18 3.45 1.06
N ILE A 29 -4.98 4.44 0.68
CA ILE A 29 -4.83 5.83 1.13
C ILE A 29 -5.86 6.09 2.23
N SER A 30 -5.45 6.07 3.49
CA SER A 30 -6.31 6.35 4.65
C SER A 30 -5.51 6.42 5.95
N ALA A 31 -5.84 7.38 6.81
CA ALA A 31 -5.42 7.43 8.22
C ALA A 31 -6.42 6.76 9.19
N SER A 32 -7.26 5.85 8.70
CA SER A 32 -8.20 5.06 9.50
C SER A 32 -9.19 5.90 10.31
N HIS A 33 -8.90 6.13 11.60
CA HIS A 33 -9.78 6.81 12.54
C HIS A 33 -9.29 8.23 12.86
N ASN A 34 -8.16 8.64 12.28
CA ASN A 34 -7.58 9.95 12.54
C ASN A 34 -8.49 11.07 12.01
N PRO A 35 -8.35 12.29 12.56
CA PRO A 35 -9.05 13.46 12.05
C PRO A 35 -8.79 13.71 10.55
N MET A 36 -9.73 14.39 9.90
CA MET A 36 -9.67 14.75 8.47
C MET A 36 -8.33 15.27 7.94
N PRO A 37 -7.57 16.14 8.64
CA PRO A 37 -6.28 16.61 8.12
C PRO A 37 -5.24 15.49 7.94
N ASP A 38 -5.41 14.35 8.61
CA ASP A 38 -4.46 13.25 8.56
C ASP A 38 -4.75 12.29 7.40
N ASN A 39 -3.68 11.79 6.78
CA ASN A 39 -3.75 10.71 5.83
C ASN A 39 -2.53 9.79 5.98
N GLY A 40 -2.56 8.66 5.29
CA GLY A 40 -1.49 7.67 5.32
C GLY A 40 -1.56 6.73 4.15
N ILE A 41 -0.46 6.04 3.90
CA ILE A 41 -0.34 5.00 2.87
C ILE A 41 -0.13 3.67 3.61
N LYS A 42 -0.91 2.66 3.26
CA LYS A 42 -0.72 1.28 3.75
C LYS A 42 -0.45 0.38 2.55
N PHE A 43 0.58 -0.45 2.66
CA PHE A 43 0.94 -1.42 1.63
C PHE A 43 0.51 -2.84 2.02
N PHE A 44 0.12 -3.60 1.01
CA PHE A 44 -0.22 -5.01 1.12
C PHE A 44 0.63 -5.81 0.15
N ALA A 45 1.36 -6.80 0.64
CA ALA A 45 2.11 -7.73 -0.17
C ALA A 45 1.17 -8.58 -1.05
N LYS A 46 1.74 -9.23 -2.06
CA LYS A 46 1.07 -10.27 -2.83
C LYS A 46 0.36 -11.26 -1.89
N GLY A 47 -0.90 -11.55 -2.20
CA GLY A 47 -1.77 -12.37 -1.33
C GLY A 47 -2.55 -11.58 -0.27
N GLY A 48 -2.32 -10.27 -0.11
CA GLY A 48 -3.13 -9.39 0.74
C GLY A 48 -2.65 -9.25 2.18
N HIS A 49 -1.42 -9.65 2.48
CA HIS A 49 -0.83 -9.54 3.82
C HIS A 49 -0.12 -8.19 4.02
N LYS A 50 0.19 -7.82 5.27
CA LYS A 50 1.08 -6.68 5.55
C LYS A 50 2.44 -6.93 4.85
N LEU A 51 3.11 -5.87 4.41
CA LEU A 51 4.52 -5.98 4.03
C LEU A 51 5.36 -6.51 5.21
N ASP A 52 6.38 -7.29 4.87
CA ASP A 52 7.39 -7.69 5.83
C ASP A 52 8.21 -6.47 6.28
N ASP A 53 8.56 -6.40 7.56
CA ASP A 53 9.27 -5.25 8.13
C ASP A 53 10.61 -4.98 7.39
N ALA A 54 11.33 -6.03 6.97
CA ALA A 54 12.56 -5.87 6.20
C ALA A 54 12.37 -5.18 4.84
N VAL A 55 11.17 -5.29 4.24
CA VAL A 55 10.81 -4.56 3.02
C VAL A 55 10.47 -3.11 3.35
N GLU A 56 9.79 -2.85 4.46
CA GLU A 56 9.53 -1.49 4.96
C GLU A 56 10.87 -0.75 5.18
N ASP A 57 11.82 -1.38 5.89
CA ASP A 57 13.16 -0.83 6.14
C ASP A 57 13.92 -0.54 4.82
N ALA A 58 13.83 -1.45 3.85
CA ALA A 58 14.48 -1.27 2.55
C ALA A 58 13.86 -0.12 1.74
N ILE A 59 12.55 0.10 1.84
CA ILE A 59 11.88 1.26 1.24
C ILE A 59 12.34 2.54 1.93
N GLU A 60 12.37 2.55 3.27
CA GLU A 60 12.79 3.71 4.06
C GLU A 60 14.23 4.13 3.78
N ALA A 61 15.15 3.17 3.65
CA ALA A 61 16.55 3.43 3.33
C ALA A 61 16.74 4.14 1.98
N ARG A 62 15.78 4.02 1.07
CA ARG A 62 15.79 4.66 -0.25
C ARG A 62 15.04 5.99 -0.29
N LEU A 63 14.31 6.36 0.76
CA LEU A 63 13.61 7.63 0.82
C LEU A 63 14.62 8.78 0.80
N GLY A 64 14.42 9.74 -0.12
CA GLY A 64 15.31 10.88 -0.30
C GLY A 64 16.49 10.62 -1.26
N GLU A 65 16.66 9.39 -1.74
CA GLU A 65 17.53 9.14 -2.89
C GLU A 65 17.03 9.90 -4.12
N SER A 66 17.95 10.36 -4.98
CA SER A 66 17.56 10.94 -6.26
C SER A 66 16.92 9.85 -7.12
N TRP A 67 15.65 10.07 -7.49
CA TRP A 67 14.94 9.18 -8.38
C TRP A 67 15.47 9.33 -9.80
N ASN A 68 16.22 8.32 -10.28
CA ASN A 68 16.66 8.24 -11.66
C ASN A 68 15.70 7.33 -12.43
N LEU A 69 14.99 7.92 -13.40
CA LEU A 69 14.08 7.22 -14.32
C LEU A 69 14.84 6.41 -15.38
#